data_AF-A0A9N9IXC1-F1
#
_entry.id   AF-A0A9N9IXC1-F1
#
_cell.length_a   1.000
_cell.length_b   1.000
_cell.length_c   1.000
_cell.angle_alpha   90.00
_cell.angle_beta   90.00
_cell.angle_gamma   90.00
#
_symmetry.space_group_name_H-M   'P 1'
#
loop_
_entity.id
_entity.type
_entity.pdbx_description
1 polymer ?
#
loop_
_entity_poly.entity_id
_entity_poly.type
_entity_poly.pdbx_seq_one_letter_code
_entity_poly.pdbx_strand_id
1 'polypeptide(L)'
;NALQKQKISSVEVPHSTNHLYIVKVKSPANQEKTISVVGTGEKLPEEKTYFDLADLICAVVGYINLHHGLGNTEKREDEDKLENQTIRRVGDLVYNIFDNKLGNFDNLIKHFFNKSTLVRLQNQNNPLAIISDGMVSSVMGLGGRNSVNATLAARNVYSSFSGRYDPVETPEGRNTGLVRRITIGAKINDEGQITTPYFPVRNGLIVPSLVYLTSEEEKDKYIAHFNLKIDDKNQITEETVLAIHQGNYVRIPKEKLEFIYSSFYHLNSVTSATIPFFHHNDATRMLMATNMQRQAVTLLKSQEPLVASGIEAGLLNNSPLAVKAEEKGVVEYADSDKIEKGQMLACGNYANNGELSLGNNLRVGFFCFDGYNYEDGFAISERLVKEDILTSFFVKKHTITRHNTKYGPEIFTPSFPRNEKKQFPHLDKNGIAKIGSRVKGNDILV
;
A
#
# COMPACT_ATOMS: atom_id res chain seq x y z
N ASN A 1 -16.49 0.19 42.98
CA ASN A 1 -16.24 -0.21 44.38
C ASN A 1 -14.96 -1.01 44.47
N ALA A 2 -13.96 -0.42 45.14
CA ALA A 2 -12.81 -1.05 45.78
C ALA A 2 -11.89 -1.98 44.96
N LEU A 3 -11.05 -1.42 44.08
CA LEU A 3 -9.69 -1.96 43.92
C LEU A 3 -8.82 -1.24 44.95
N GLN A 4 -8.61 -1.85 46.12
CA GLN A 4 -7.56 -1.41 47.03
C GLN A 4 -6.22 -1.61 46.32
N LYS A 5 -5.75 -0.61 45.57
CA LYS A 5 -4.36 -0.55 45.10
C LYS A 5 -3.49 -0.44 46.35
N GLN A 6 -2.98 -1.56 46.86
CA GLN A 6 -1.96 -1.53 47.89
C GLN A 6 -0.62 -1.39 47.17
N LYS A 7 0.01 -0.21 47.29
CA LYS A 7 1.42 -0.07 46.93
C LYS A 7 2.19 -1.08 47.79
N ILE A 8 2.96 -1.97 47.16
CA ILE A 8 3.81 -2.87 47.93
C ILE A 8 4.90 -1.99 48.54
N SER A 9 4.76 -1.61 49.80
CA SER A 9 5.73 -0.76 50.49
C SER A 9 7.02 -1.51 50.88
N SER A 10 7.16 -2.79 50.52
CA SER A 10 8.22 -3.67 51.04
C SER A 10 9.00 -4.47 50.00
N VAL A 11 8.80 -4.25 48.69
CA VAL A 11 9.60 -4.92 47.65
C VAL A 11 10.15 -3.85 46.72
N GLU A 12 11.23 -3.21 47.17
CA GLU A 12 12.17 -2.62 46.22
C GLU A 12 12.75 -3.78 45.41
N VAL A 13 12.27 -3.92 44.17
CA VAL A 13 12.82 -4.90 43.24
C VAL A 13 14.23 -4.41 42.90
N PRO A 14 15.30 -5.13 43.29
CA PRO A 14 16.66 -4.66 43.06
C PRO A 14 16.86 -4.43 41.55
N HIS A 15 17.42 -3.27 41.18
CA HIS A 15 17.71 -2.90 39.79
C HIS A 15 16.48 -2.72 38.87
N SER A 16 15.28 -2.49 39.42
CA SER A 16 14.11 -2.08 38.63
C SER A 16 13.82 -0.58 38.79
N THR A 17 13.42 0.05 37.69
CA THR A 17 12.99 1.46 37.65
C THR A 17 11.53 1.64 38.05
N ASN A 18 10.78 0.55 38.23
CA ASN A 18 9.34 0.58 38.44
C ASN A 18 8.90 0.11 39.82
N HIS A 19 7.89 0.77 40.38
CA HIS A 19 7.15 0.27 41.52
C HIS A 19 6.11 -0.75 41.09
N LEU A 20 6.03 -1.87 41.82
CA LEU A 20 5.00 -2.88 41.65
C LEU A 20 3.76 -2.55 42.51
N TYR A 21 2.59 -2.74 41.92
CA TYR A 21 1.30 -2.62 42.59
C TYR A 21 0.63 -3.99 42.63
N ILE A 22 0.08 -4.36 43.78
CA ILE A 22 -0.71 -5.58 43.92
C ILE A 22 -2.16 -5.23 44.18
N VAL A 23 -3.03 -5.95 43.48
CA VAL A 23 -4.45 -6.04 43.77
C VAL A 23 -4.77 -7.51 44.03
N LYS A 24 -5.42 -7.79 45.16
CA LYS A 24 -5.95 -9.13 45.45
C LYS A 24 -7.38 -9.24 44.92
N VAL A 25 -7.64 -10.29 44.12
CA VAL A 25 -8.94 -10.57 43.52
C VAL A 25 -9.30 -12.04 43.70
N LYS A 26 -10.58 -12.38 43.68
CA LYS A 26 -11.01 -13.78 43.69
C LYS A 26 -10.81 -14.39 42.30
N SER A 27 -10.32 -15.62 42.23
CA SER A 27 -10.15 -16.32 40.95
C SER A 27 -11.52 -16.59 40.32
N PRO A 28 -11.71 -16.26 39.03
CA PRO A 28 -12.92 -16.65 38.29
C PRO A 28 -13.12 -18.17 38.22
N ALA A 29 -12.04 -18.94 38.16
CA ALA A 29 -12.09 -20.41 38.10
C ALA A 29 -12.37 -21.07 39.47
N ASN A 30 -11.96 -20.44 40.58
CA ASN A 30 -12.25 -20.91 41.93
C ASN A 30 -12.51 -19.73 42.88
N GLN A 31 -13.77 -19.52 43.24
CA GLN A 31 -14.21 -18.37 44.05
C GLN A 31 -13.70 -18.40 45.51
N GLU A 32 -13.18 -19.53 45.99
CA GLU A 32 -12.56 -19.65 47.32
C GLU A 32 -11.08 -19.21 47.32
N LYS A 33 -10.44 -19.20 46.14
CA LYS A 33 -9.03 -18.85 46.00
C LYS A 33 -8.86 -17.37 45.68
N THR A 34 -8.12 -16.66 46.54
CA THR A 34 -7.68 -15.28 46.28
C THR A 34 -6.36 -15.30 45.53
N ILE A 35 -6.29 -14.61 44.40
CA ILE A 35 -5.11 -14.46 43.53
C ILE A 35 -4.61 -13.01 43.54
N SER A 36 -3.32 -12.83 43.32
CA SER A 36 -2.68 -11.51 43.25
C SER A 36 -2.49 -11.10 41.80
N VAL A 37 -3.04 -9.96 41.43
CA VAL A 37 -2.73 -9.27 40.17
C VAL A 37 -1.64 -8.26 40.44
N VAL A 38 -0.49 -8.44 39.78
CA VAL A 38 0.66 -7.55 39.89
C VAL A 38 0.75 -6.72 38.62
N GLY A 39 0.83 -5.41 38.76
CA GLY A 39 1.01 -4.48 37.64
C GLY A 39 2.09 -3.44 37.93
N THR A 40 2.63 -2.87 36.87
CA THR A 40 3.42 -1.63 36.94
C THR A 40 2.47 -0.43 37.05
N GLY A 41 2.97 0.73 37.50
CA GLY A 41 2.15 1.94 37.66
C GLY A 41 1.54 2.47 36.35
N GLU A 42 0.71 3.51 36.45
CA GLU A 42 -0.14 4.00 35.34
C GLU A 42 0.62 4.52 34.11
N LYS A 43 1.89 4.92 34.24
CA LYS A 43 2.76 5.27 33.11
C LYS A 43 4.18 4.78 33.36
N LEU A 44 4.66 3.95 32.44
CA LEU A 44 6.09 3.69 32.30
C LEU A 44 6.78 4.97 31.78
N PRO A 45 8.02 5.26 32.19
CA PRO A 45 8.80 6.32 31.55
C PRO A 45 8.94 6.02 30.05
N GLU A 46 8.64 7.00 29.19
CA GLU A 46 8.76 6.85 27.72
C GLU A 46 10.20 6.48 27.30
N GLU A 47 11.19 6.81 28.12
CA GLU A 47 12.61 6.51 27.90
C GLU A 47 13.00 5.05 28.17
N LYS A 48 12.13 4.24 28.78
CA LYS A 48 12.46 2.86 29.16
C LYS A 48 12.44 1.94 27.93
N THR A 49 13.61 1.59 27.43
CA THR A 49 13.81 0.71 26.25
C THR A 49 14.28 -0.70 26.59
N TYR A 50 14.43 -1.03 27.88
CA TYR A 50 14.93 -2.33 28.36
C TYR A 50 13.91 -3.03 29.27
N PHE A 51 13.99 -4.36 29.28
CA PHE A 51 13.18 -5.22 30.13
C PHE A 51 13.84 -5.37 31.51
N ASP A 52 13.10 -5.12 32.60
CA ASP A 52 13.61 -5.24 33.96
C ASP A 52 12.92 -6.37 34.77
N LEU A 53 13.37 -6.56 36.00
CA LEU A 53 12.84 -7.61 36.87
C LEU A 53 11.37 -7.37 37.26
N ALA A 54 10.91 -6.12 37.34
CA ALA A 54 9.51 -5.82 37.61
C ALA A 54 8.61 -6.24 36.43
N ASP A 55 9.05 -5.98 35.20
CA ASP A 55 8.36 -6.43 33.99
C ASP A 55 8.28 -7.97 33.94
N LEU A 56 9.37 -8.65 34.32
CA LEU A 56 9.40 -10.12 34.43
C LEU A 56 8.38 -10.65 35.44
N ILE A 57 8.33 -10.05 36.63
CA ILE A 57 7.39 -10.44 37.68
C ILE A 57 5.95 -10.24 37.18
N CYS A 58 5.66 -9.10 36.55
CA CYS A 58 4.35 -8.83 35.94
C CYS A 58 3.99 -9.88 34.88
N ALA A 59 4.92 -10.23 33.98
CA ALA A 59 4.68 -11.23 32.94
C ALA A 59 4.41 -12.62 33.51
N VAL A 60 5.21 -13.07 34.49
CA VAL A 60 5.05 -14.38 35.13
C VAL A 60 3.74 -14.45 35.92
N VAL A 61 3.41 -13.41 36.68
CA VAL A 61 2.15 -13.35 37.42
C VAL A 61 0.95 -13.27 36.48
N GLY A 62 1.05 -12.51 35.39
CA GLY A 62 0.05 -12.48 34.32
C GLY A 62 -0.21 -13.88 33.75
N TYR A 63 0.85 -14.63 33.45
CA TYR A 63 0.74 -16.01 32.98
C TYR A 63 0.06 -16.94 34.01
N ILE A 64 0.41 -16.83 35.29
CA ILE A 64 -0.25 -17.60 36.36
C ILE A 64 -1.74 -17.22 36.49
N ASN A 65 -2.07 -15.94 36.34
CA ASN A 65 -3.45 -15.46 36.41
C ASN A 65 -4.31 -15.97 35.25
N LEU A 66 -3.73 -16.17 34.05
CA LEU A 66 -4.42 -16.82 32.93
C LEU A 66 -4.85 -18.26 33.28
N HIS A 67 -4.01 -19.04 33.97
CA HIS A 67 -4.37 -20.38 34.48
C HIS A 67 -5.50 -20.35 35.52
N HIS A 68 -5.67 -19.20 36.18
CA HIS A 68 -6.77 -18.95 37.12
C HIS A 68 -8.01 -18.32 36.47
N GLY A 69 -8.05 -18.25 35.14
CA GLY A 69 -9.18 -17.72 34.36
C GLY A 69 -9.27 -16.19 34.37
N LEU A 70 -8.19 -15.49 34.73
CA LEU A 70 -8.15 -14.04 34.80
C LEU A 70 -7.20 -13.48 33.72
N GLY A 71 -7.80 -12.85 32.70
CA GLY A 71 -7.12 -12.31 31.53
C GLY A 71 -7.71 -12.87 30.24
N ASN A 72 -7.36 -12.26 29.13
CA ASN A 72 -7.76 -12.73 27.80
C ASN A 72 -6.60 -13.51 27.19
N THR A 73 -6.87 -14.70 26.66
CA THR A 73 -5.92 -15.40 25.81
C THR A 73 -6.21 -15.04 24.36
N GLU A 74 -5.19 -14.58 23.66
CA GLU A 74 -5.27 -14.46 22.20
C GLU A 74 -5.03 -15.84 21.60
N LYS A 75 -5.86 -16.21 20.62
CA LYS A 75 -5.58 -17.41 19.84
C LYS A 75 -4.40 -17.12 18.93
N ARG A 76 -3.65 -18.16 18.58
CA ARG A 76 -2.55 -18.04 17.60
C ARG A 76 -3.01 -17.45 16.25
N GLU A 77 -4.29 -17.59 15.92
CA GLU A 77 -4.91 -17.02 14.72
C GLU A 77 -5.10 -15.49 14.78
N ASP A 78 -5.07 -14.91 15.99
CA ASP A 78 -5.20 -13.48 16.25
C ASP A 78 -3.86 -12.73 16.14
N GLU A 79 -2.72 -13.43 16.12
CA GLU A 79 -1.38 -12.86 15.88
C GLU A 79 -1.30 -12.11 14.53
N ASP A 80 -2.14 -12.51 13.58
CA ASP A 80 -2.15 -11.98 12.22
C ASP A 80 -3.06 -10.75 12.03
N LYS A 81 -3.74 -10.31 13.10
CA LYS A 81 -4.52 -9.08 13.12
C LYS A 81 -3.62 -7.84 13.19
N LEU A 82 -4.12 -6.70 12.71
CA LEU A 82 -3.34 -5.46 12.62
C LEU A 82 -2.97 -4.86 13.99
N GLU A 83 -3.76 -5.13 15.02
CA GLU A 83 -3.50 -4.75 16.42
C GLU A 83 -2.13 -5.24 16.89
N ASN A 84 -1.67 -6.38 16.34
CA ASN A 84 -0.41 -7.04 16.69
C ASN A 84 0.68 -6.86 15.61
N GLN A 85 0.46 -6.00 14.61
CA GLN A 85 1.40 -5.79 13.50
C GLN A 85 1.82 -4.33 13.38
N THR A 86 3.11 -4.12 13.09
CA THR A 86 3.67 -2.80 12.81
C THR A 86 4.36 -2.79 11.45
N ILE A 87 4.21 -1.67 10.74
CA ILE A 87 4.92 -1.42 9.49
C ILE A 87 6.31 -0.88 9.82
N ARG A 88 7.33 -1.50 9.23
CA ARG A 88 8.70 -0.97 9.20
C ARG A 88 8.94 -0.28 7.87
N ARG A 89 9.27 1.01 7.92
CA ARG A 89 9.63 1.83 6.76
C ARG A 89 11.10 1.64 6.41
N VAL A 90 11.51 2.14 5.24
CA VAL A 90 12.92 2.08 4.81
C VAL A 90 13.84 2.72 5.85
N GLY A 91 13.43 3.84 6.45
CA GLY A 91 14.18 4.50 7.53
C GLY A 91 14.45 3.57 8.71
N ASP A 92 13.42 2.87 9.20
CA ASP A 92 13.52 1.94 10.33
C ASP A 92 14.43 0.75 10.01
N LEU A 93 14.34 0.23 8.77
CA LEU A 93 15.17 -0.88 8.32
C LEU A 93 16.64 -0.49 8.20
N VAL A 94 16.92 0.69 7.64
CA VAL A 94 18.29 1.21 7.50
C VAL A 94 18.88 1.58 8.86
N TYR A 95 18.09 2.17 9.76
CA TYR A 95 18.52 2.49 11.12
C TYR A 95 18.96 1.24 11.88
N ASN A 96 18.20 0.16 11.81
CA ASN A 96 18.57 -1.12 12.42
C ASN A 96 19.91 -1.67 11.86
N ILE A 97 20.23 -1.42 10.59
CA ILE A 97 21.51 -1.83 10.00
C ILE A 97 22.66 -0.96 10.54
N PHE A 98 22.41 0.34 10.69
CA PHE A 98 23.38 1.31 11.23
C PHE A 98 23.77 0.97 12.67
N ASP A 99 22.77 0.79 13.54
CA ASP A 99 22.95 0.56 14.97
C ASP A 99 23.73 -0.73 15.25
N ASN A 100 23.50 -1.77 14.46
CA ASN A 100 24.11 -3.08 14.71
C ASN A 100 25.63 -3.11 14.42
N LYS A 101 26.20 -2.29 13.53
CA LYS A 101 27.63 -2.41 13.10
C LYS A 101 28.22 -1.12 12.49
N LEU A 102 28.80 -0.24 13.33
CA LEU A 102 29.50 0.99 12.89
C LEU A 102 30.70 0.75 11.95
N GLY A 103 31.40 -0.40 12.05
CA GLY A 103 32.65 -0.64 11.31
C GLY A 103 32.50 -1.15 9.87
N ASN A 104 31.30 -1.50 9.41
CA ASN A 104 31.09 -2.12 8.09
C ASN A 104 29.78 -1.69 7.40
N PHE A 105 29.31 -0.50 7.75
CA PHE A 105 28.02 0.03 7.32
C PHE A 105 27.84 0.09 5.80
N ASP A 106 28.84 0.56 5.06
CA ASP A 106 28.77 0.68 3.59
C ASP A 106 28.52 -0.69 2.91
N ASN A 107 29.25 -1.72 3.34
CA ASN A 107 29.07 -3.08 2.82
C ASN A 107 27.70 -3.66 3.19
N LEU A 108 27.21 -3.38 4.40
CA LEU A 108 25.90 -3.86 4.87
C LEU A 108 24.74 -3.17 4.15
N ILE A 109 24.83 -1.86 3.93
CA ILE A 109 23.86 -1.12 3.12
C ILE A 109 23.86 -1.63 1.69
N LYS A 110 25.03 -1.75 1.05
CA LYS A 110 25.12 -2.30 -0.31
C LYS A 110 24.54 -3.70 -0.38
N HIS A 111 24.78 -4.53 0.63
CA HIS A 111 24.21 -5.85 0.71
C HIS A 111 22.68 -5.81 0.83
N PHE A 112 22.14 -4.94 1.69
CA PHE A 112 20.71 -4.76 1.87
C PHE A 112 20.03 -4.32 0.56
N PHE A 113 20.51 -3.25 -0.08
CA PHE A 113 19.89 -2.76 -1.32
C PHE A 113 20.05 -3.71 -2.50
N ASN A 114 21.12 -4.50 -2.57
CA ASN A 114 21.33 -5.43 -3.69
C ASN A 114 20.71 -6.81 -3.48
N LYS A 115 20.55 -7.29 -2.24
CA LYS A 115 20.11 -8.67 -1.96
C LYS A 115 18.79 -8.80 -1.20
N SER A 116 18.29 -7.73 -0.57
CA SER A 116 17.05 -7.81 0.18
C SER A 116 15.87 -8.10 -0.75
N THR A 117 15.00 -9.01 -0.34
CA THR A 117 13.74 -9.32 -1.05
C THR A 117 12.71 -8.19 -0.98
N LEU A 118 12.93 -7.23 -0.07
CA LEU A 118 12.13 -6.01 0.06
C LEU A 118 12.50 -4.96 -0.98
N VAL A 119 13.75 -4.96 -1.46
CA VAL A 119 14.22 -4.01 -2.45
C VAL A 119 13.95 -4.58 -3.84
N ARG A 120 13.08 -3.92 -4.58
CA ARG A 120 12.60 -4.35 -5.89
C ARG A 120 12.74 -3.22 -6.88
N LEU A 121 12.89 -3.58 -8.16
CA LEU A 121 12.72 -2.61 -9.23
C LEU A 121 11.25 -2.19 -9.25
N GLN A 122 11.03 -0.88 -9.29
CA GLN A 122 9.69 -0.29 -9.33
C GLN A 122 9.01 -0.66 -10.66
N ASN A 123 7.73 -1.00 -10.63
CA ASN A 123 6.94 -1.14 -11.84
C ASN A 123 6.65 0.25 -12.44
N GLN A 124 7.18 0.50 -13.63
CA GLN A 124 7.06 1.77 -14.35
C GLN A 124 6.25 1.66 -15.64
N ASN A 125 5.41 0.61 -15.77
CA ASN A 125 4.59 0.42 -16.97
C ASN A 125 3.63 1.59 -17.21
N ASN A 126 3.05 2.12 -16.14
CA ASN A 126 2.14 3.27 -16.18
C ASN A 126 2.12 4.01 -14.82
N PRO A 127 1.55 5.23 -14.75
CA PRO A 127 1.53 6.02 -13.52
C PRO A 127 0.78 5.34 -12.36
N LEU A 128 -0.31 4.62 -12.65
CA LEU A 128 -1.08 3.91 -11.64
C LEU A 128 -0.26 2.80 -10.98
N ALA A 129 0.54 2.08 -11.78
CA ALA A 129 1.44 1.05 -11.29
C ALA A 129 2.50 1.62 -10.35
N ILE A 130 3.07 2.78 -10.68
CA ILE A 130 4.07 3.49 -9.86
C ILE A 130 3.48 3.90 -8.51
N ILE A 131 2.31 4.54 -8.53
CA ILE A 131 1.63 4.99 -7.30
C ILE A 131 1.27 3.78 -6.44
N SER A 132 0.66 2.76 -7.04
CA SER A 132 0.25 1.56 -6.32
C SER A 132 1.45 0.85 -5.70
N ASP A 133 2.58 0.71 -6.43
CA ASP A 133 3.79 0.07 -5.91
C ASP A 133 4.42 0.80 -4.72
N GLY A 134 4.23 2.12 -4.61
CA GLY A 134 4.61 2.89 -3.42
C GLY A 134 3.77 2.58 -2.17
N MET A 135 2.59 1.98 -2.33
CA MET A 135 1.64 1.65 -1.25
C MET A 135 1.68 0.16 -0.85
N VAL A 136 2.70 -0.58 -1.30
CA VAL A 136 2.83 -2.02 -1.00
C VAL A 136 3.37 -2.24 0.41
N SER A 137 2.70 -3.12 1.14
CA SER A 137 3.18 -3.74 2.37
C SER A 137 3.42 -5.23 2.14
N SER A 138 4.48 -5.76 2.75
CA SER A 138 4.88 -7.16 2.63
C SER A 138 5.16 -7.74 4.02
N VAL A 139 4.50 -8.86 4.34
CA VAL A 139 4.76 -9.65 5.56
C VAL A 139 6.05 -10.49 5.42
N MET A 140 6.57 -10.58 4.18
CA MET A 140 7.81 -11.29 3.86
C MET A 140 9.02 -10.36 3.92
N GLY A 141 10.18 -10.89 4.27
CA GLY A 141 11.44 -10.13 4.29
C GLY A 141 12.26 -10.40 5.55
N LEU A 142 13.09 -9.42 5.93
CA LEU A 142 13.96 -9.52 7.10
C LEU A 142 13.13 -9.64 8.40
N GLY A 143 13.24 -10.79 9.08
CA GLY A 143 12.43 -11.07 10.28
C GLY A 143 10.94 -11.34 10.00
N GLY A 144 10.55 -11.40 8.72
CA GLY A 144 9.20 -11.70 8.28
C GLY A 144 9.00 -13.19 7.95
N ARG A 145 7.86 -13.50 7.34
CA ARG A 145 7.50 -14.88 6.95
C ARG A 145 8.08 -15.23 5.58
N ASN A 146 8.39 -16.50 5.35
CA ASN A 146 8.71 -17.01 4.02
C ASN A 146 7.42 -17.40 3.27
N SER A 147 7.34 -17.10 1.97
CA SER A 147 6.13 -17.39 1.17
C SER A 147 5.73 -18.87 1.17
N VAL A 148 6.72 -19.77 1.22
CA VAL A 148 6.52 -21.23 1.21
C VAL A 148 5.98 -21.74 2.56
N ASN A 149 6.41 -21.14 3.67
CA ASN A 149 6.07 -21.60 5.02
C ASN A 149 4.97 -20.75 5.67
N ALA A 150 4.37 -19.83 4.92
CA ALA A 150 3.32 -18.97 5.42
C ALA A 150 2.05 -19.79 5.69
N THR A 151 1.52 -19.65 6.91
CA THR A 151 0.27 -20.29 7.33
C THR A 151 -0.94 -19.74 6.57
N LEU A 152 -2.06 -20.46 6.60
CA LEU A 152 -3.31 -19.97 6.01
C LEU A 152 -3.81 -18.69 6.71
N ALA A 153 -3.64 -18.61 8.04
CA ALA A 153 -3.96 -17.42 8.85
C ALA A 153 -3.24 -16.16 8.33
N ALA A 154 -1.96 -16.27 7.99
CA ALA A 154 -1.16 -15.18 7.41
C ALA A 154 -1.78 -14.55 6.16
N ARG A 155 -2.52 -15.34 5.40
CA ARG A 155 -3.08 -14.99 4.09
C ARG A 155 -4.53 -14.54 4.18
N ASN A 156 -5.15 -14.69 5.34
CA ASN A 156 -6.56 -14.42 5.53
C ASN A 156 -6.83 -12.90 5.57
N VAL A 157 -8.08 -12.53 5.35
CA VAL A 157 -8.56 -11.15 5.47
C VAL A 157 -9.24 -10.98 6.82
N TYR A 158 -8.74 -10.02 7.61
CA TYR A 158 -9.25 -9.75 8.95
C TYR A 158 -10.10 -8.49 8.97
N SER A 159 -11.05 -8.39 9.91
CA SER A 159 -11.90 -7.21 10.08
C SER A 159 -11.09 -5.94 10.34
N SER A 160 -9.97 -6.03 11.06
CA SER A 160 -9.10 -4.89 11.33
C SER A 160 -8.42 -4.31 10.08
N PHE A 161 -8.43 -5.03 8.95
CA PHE A 161 -7.90 -4.53 7.68
C PHE A 161 -8.81 -3.49 7.04
N SER A 162 -10.08 -3.42 7.44
CA SER A 162 -11.05 -2.47 6.87
C SER A 162 -10.52 -1.05 6.96
N GLY A 163 -10.43 -0.38 5.79
CA GLY A 163 -9.93 0.99 5.70
C GLY A 163 -8.41 1.16 5.86
N ARG A 164 -7.65 0.05 5.95
CA ARG A 164 -6.18 0.04 6.12
C ARG A 164 -5.49 -0.73 4.99
N TYR A 165 -5.98 -1.91 4.69
CA TYR A 165 -5.56 -2.71 3.54
C TYR A 165 -6.74 -3.00 2.63
N ASP A 166 -6.49 -2.95 1.33
CA ASP A 166 -7.47 -3.38 0.34
C ASP A 166 -7.70 -4.90 0.46
N PRO A 167 -8.96 -5.35 0.65
CA PRO A 167 -9.25 -6.78 0.77
C PRO A 167 -9.12 -7.55 -0.55
N VAL A 168 -9.10 -6.85 -1.68
CA VAL A 168 -9.10 -7.42 -3.03
C VAL A 168 -7.73 -7.32 -3.69
N GLU A 169 -7.01 -6.20 -3.58
CA GLU A 169 -5.74 -6.04 -4.30
C GLU A 169 -4.57 -6.82 -3.66
N THR A 170 -4.30 -8.01 -4.19
CA THR A 170 -3.15 -8.86 -3.84
C THR A 170 -2.56 -9.51 -5.10
N PRO A 171 -1.30 -9.96 -5.10
CA PRO A 171 -0.80 -10.82 -6.17
C PRO A 171 -1.50 -12.17 -6.19
N GLU A 172 -1.64 -12.76 -7.37
CA GLU A 172 -2.08 -14.15 -7.56
C GLU A 172 -0.93 -15.15 -7.29
N GLY A 173 -1.28 -16.37 -6.88
CA GLY A 173 -0.33 -17.46 -6.68
C GLY A 173 0.31 -17.49 -5.29
N ARG A 174 1.63 -17.73 -5.22
CA ARG A 174 2.29 -18.02 -3.93
C ARG A 174 2.31 -16.85 -2.94
N ASN A 175 2.14 -15.61 -3.41
CA ASN A 175 2.22 -14.42 -2.57
C ASN A 175 0.86 -13.87 -2.14
N THR A 176 -0.24 -14.55 -2.50
CA THR A 176 -1.61 -14.13 -2.16
C THR A 176 -1.80 -13.95 -0.66
N GLY A 177 -2.27 -12.76 -0.25
CA GLY A 177 -2.51 -12.38 1.15
C GLY A 177 -1.26 -11.98 1.94
N LEU A 178 -0.06 -12.20 1.40
CA LEU A 178 1.23 -11.83 2.03
C LEU A 178 1.77 -10.48 1.57
N VAL A 179 1.36 -10.08 0.37
CA VAL A 179 1.59 -8.75 -0.19
C VAL A 179 0.24 -8.06 -0.23
N ARG A 180 0.14 -6.95 0.49
CA ARG A 180 -1.10 -6.19 0.66
C ARG A 180 -0.84 -4.76 0.24
N ARG A 181 -1.88 -4.02 -0.10
CA ARG A 181 -1.77 -2.60 -0.46
C ARG A 181 -2.59 -1.74 0.46
N ILE A 182 -1.97 -0.66 0.88
CA ILE A 182 -2.59 0.31 1.79
C ILE A 182 -3.69 1.06 1.02
N THR A 183 -4.81 1.29 1.69
CA THR A 183 -5.96 1.98 1.09
C THR A 183 -5.73 3.48 0.95
N ILE A 184 -6.57 4.14 0.15
CA ILE A 184 -6.55 5.60 0.03
C ILE A 184 -6.86 6.23 1.38
N GLY A 185 -6.11 7.28 1.74
CA GLY A 185 -6.38 8.07 2.94
C GLY A 185 -5.86 7.47 4.25
N ALA A 186 -5.45 6.20 4.26
CA ALA A 186 -4.78 5.59 5.41
C ALA A 186 -3.40 6.24 5.66
N LYS A 187 -3.01 6.34 6.93
CA LYS A 187 -1.73 6.92 7.37
C LYS A 187 -1.00 5.97 8.29
N ILE A 188 0.33 5.99 8.22
CA ILE A 188 1.19 5.26 9.16
C ILE A 188 1.63 6.25 10.24
N ASN A 189 1.31 5.98 11.50
CA ASN A 189 1.76 6.82 12.62
C ASN A 189 3.25 6.56 12.95
N ASP A 190 3.79 7.27 13.94
CA ASP A 190 5.21 7.16 14.30
C ASP A 190 5.58 5.79 14.90
N GLU A 191 4.60 5.10 15.49
CA GLU A 191 4.74 3.74 16.02
C GLU A 191 4.64 2.65 14.93
N GLY A 192 4.41 3.04 13.67
CA GLY A 192 4.29 2.12 12.54
C GLY A 192 2.91 1.46 12.40
N GLN A 193 1.90 1.88 13.14
CA GLN A 193 0.53 1.39 13.02
C GLN A 193 -0.21 2.11 11.88
N ILE A 194 -1.08 1.38 11.18
CA ILE A 194 -1.92 1.96 10.13
C ILE A 194 -3.19 2.52 10.76
N THR A 195 -3.49 3.77 10.42
CA THR A 195 -4.64 4.52 10.90
C THR A 195 -5.57 4.85 9.75
N THR A 196 -6.87 4.86 10.03
CA THR A 196 -7.93 5.11 9.04
C THR A 196 -8.72 6.36 9.42
N PRO A 197 -9.10 7.20 8.45
CA PRO A 197 -9.87 8.42 8.70
C PRO A 197 -11.37 8.16 8.92
N TYR A 198 -11.91 8.68 10.01
CA TYR A 198 -13.33 8.64 10.38
C TYR A 198 -13.87 10.05 10.69
N PHE A 199 -15.18 10.24 10.54
CA PHE A 199 -15.88 11.40 11.10
C PHE A 199 -16.51 11.03 12.45
N PRO A 200 -16.28 11.81 13.51
CA PRO A 200 -16.94 11.59 14.79
C PRO A 200 -18.41 11.98 14.71
N VAL A 201 -19.24 11.20 15.40
CA VAL A 201 -20.68 11.41 15.51
C VAL A 201 -21.02 11.74 16.96
N ARG A 202 -21.83 12.79 17.16
CA ARG A 202 -22.28 13.23 18.47
C ARG A 202 -23.81 13.35 18.46
N ASN A 203 -24.50 12.46 19.16
CA ASN A 203 -25.96 12.43 19.23
C ASN A 203 -26.63 12.47 17.83
N GLY A 204 -26.11 11.66 16.89
CA GLY A 204 -26.61 11.60 15.52
C GLY A 204 -26.18 12.74 14.60
N LEU A 205 -25.39 13.72 15.06
CA LEU A 205 -24.79 14.75 14.23
C LEU A 205 -23.38 14.34 13.80
N ILE A 206 -23.11 14.30 12.50
CA ILE A 206 -21.78 14.04 11.96
C ILE A 206 -20.96 15.33 12.01
N VAL A 207 -19.84 15.29 12.73
CA VAL A 207 -18.94 16.42 12.85
C VAL A 207 -17.92 16.35 11.70
N PRO A 208 -17.79 17.40 10.86
CA PRO A 208 -16.90 17.41 9.70
C PRO A 208 -15.43 17.64 10.09
N SER A 209 -14.92 16.86 11.04
CA SER A 209 -13.53 16.88 11.50
C SER A 209 -12.97 15.48 11.44
N LEU A 210 -11.99 15.24 10.57
CA LEU A 210 -11.38 13.91 10.43
C LEU A 210 -10.57 13.53 11.66
N VAL A 211 -10.80 12.31 12.15
CA VAL A 211 -10.02 11.68 13.22
C VAL A 211 -9.43 10.37 12.68
N TYR A 212 -8.15 10.15 12.94
CA TYR A 212 -7.45 8.93 12.54
C TYR A 212 -7.43 7.96 13.71
N LEU A 213 -7.92 6.74 13.49
CA LEU A 213 -7.97 5.70 14.52
C LEU A 213 -7.11 4.51 14.12
N THR A 214 -6.40 3.95 15.09
CA THR A 214 -5.71 2.65 15.00
C THR A 214 -6.72 1.50 15.06
N SER A 215 -6.30 0.28 14.71
CA SER A 215 -7.18 -0.90 14.78
C SER A 215 -7.59 -1.24 16.21
N GLU A 216 -6.73 -0.95 17.19
CA GLU A 216 -7.02 -1.18 18.61
C GLU A 216 -8.05 -0.16 19.13
N GLU A 217 -7.90 1.12 18.80
CA GLU A 217 -8.85 2.18 19.19
C GLU A 217 -10.24 1.99 18.56
N GLU A 218 -10.31 1.42 17.35
CA GLU A 218 -11.54 1.15 16.62
C GLU A 218 -12.38 0.01 17.25
N LYS A 219 -11.74 -0.96 17.90
CA LYS A 219 -12.35 -2.22 18.35
C LYS A 219 -13.54 -2.02 19.28
N ASP A 220 -13.43 -1.08 20.21
CA ASP A 220 -14.45 -0.79 21.23
C ASP A 220 -15.47 0.27 20.79
N LYS A 221 -15.38 0.76 19.55
CA LYS A 221 -16.25 1.81 19.01
C LYS A 221 -17.41 1.25 18.21
N TYR A 222 -18.47 2.04 18.11
CA TYR A 222 -19.56 1.80 17.16
C TYR A 222 -19.35 2.65 15.91
N ILE A 223 -19.08 1.98 14.78
CA ILE A 223 -18.73 2.65 13.51
C ILE A 223 -19.75 2.30 12.43
N ALA A 224 -20.32 3.30 11.77
CA ALA A 224 -21.22 3.09 10.64
C ALA A 224 -20.50 3.21 9.28
N HIS A 225 -21.07 2.55 8.28
CA HIS A 225 -20.69 2.72 6.87
C HIS A 225 -21.13 4.07 6.31
N PHE A 226 -20.57 4.43 5.15
CA PHE A 226 -20.79 5.71 4.45
C PHE A 226 -22.18 5.86 3.80
N ASN A 227 -23.06 4.85 3.88
CA ASN A 227 -24.35 4.81 3.18
C ASN A 227 -25.54 5.33 4.00
N LEU A 228 -25.30 6.01 5.12
CA LEU A 228 -26.35 6.58 5.94
C LEU A 228 -27.02 7.79 5.27
N LYS A 229 -28.33 7.91 5.45
CA LYS A 229 -29.09 9.09 5.01
C LYS A 229 -28.88 10.24 6.00
N ILE A 230 -28.46 11.38 5.46
CA ILE A 230 -28.16 12.60 6.21
C ILE A 230 -28.96 13.77 5.65
N ASP A 231 -29.28 14.75 6.51
CA ASP A 231 -29.88 16.02 6.09
C ASP A 231 -28.82 17.08 5.75
N ASP A 232 -29.26 18.27 5.31
CA ASP A 232 -28.39 19.40 4.95
C ASP A 232 -27.54 19.93 6.12
N LYS A 233 -27.84 19.52 7.35
CA LYS A 233 -27.11 19.88 8.58
C LYS A 233 -26.20 18.76 9.07
N ASN A 234 -26.00 17.71 8.27
CA ASN A 234 -25.24 16.50 8.62
C ASN A 234 -25.84 15.69 9.78
N GLN A 235 -27.15 15.81 10.02
CA GLN A 235 -27.88 15.00 10.99
C GLN A 235 -28.34 13.70 10.33
N ILE A 236 -28.15 12.57 11.02
CA ILE A 236 -28.63 11.26 10.58
C ILE A 236 -30.15 11.22 10.69
N THR A 237 -30.84 10.91 9.59
CA THR A 237 -32.30 10.90 9.53
C THR A 237 -32.93 9.63 10.10
N GLU A 238 -32.19 8.52 10.13
CA GLU A 238 -32.67 7.22 10.58
C GLU A 238 -32.51 7.06 12.10
N GLU A 239 -33.55 6.58 12.79
CA GLU A 239 -33.51 6.36 14.25
C GLU A 239 -32.58 5.19 14.65
N THR A 240 -32.52 4.17 13.80
CA THR A 240 -31.66 3.00 14.00
C THR A 240 -30.72 2.84 12.83
N VAL A 241 -29.43 2.67 13.12
CA VAL A 241 -28.36 2.57 12.12
C VAL A 241 -27.67 1.21 12.22
N LEU A 242 -27.15 0.74 11.09
CA LEU A 242 -26.28 -0.44 11.05
C LEU A 242 -24.85 -0.01 11.36
N ALA A 243 -24.31 -0.47 12.49
CA ALA A 243 -22.95 -0.22 12.92
C ALA A 243 -22.13 -1.52 12.96
N ILE A 244 -20.82 -1.38 12.84
CA ILE A 244 -19.83 -2.40 13.10
C ILE A 244 -19.31 -2.19 14.52
N HIS A 245 -19.27 -3.27 15.29
CA HIS A 245 -18.66 -3.30 16.63
C HIS A 245 -17.98 -4.64 16.83
N GLN A 246 -16.69 -4.63 17.21
CA GLN A 246 -15.87 -5.84 17.37
C GLN A 246 -15.95 -6.80 16.16
N GLY A 247 -16.02 -6.25 14.94
CA GLY A 247 -16.12 -7.00 13.69
C GLY A 247 -17.51 -7.53 13.34
N ASN A 248 -18.52 -7.31 14.18
CA ASN A 248 -19.90 -7.76 13.93
C ASN A 248 -20.82 -6.61 13.54
N TYR A 249 -21.76 -6.90 12.63
CA TYR A 249 -22.82 -5.96 12.27
C TYR A 249 -23.94 -5.98 13.32
N VAL A 250 -24.18 -4.82 13.93
CA VAL A 250 -25.19 -4.63 14.98
C VAL A 250 -26.08 -3.44 14.64
N ARG A 251 -27.39 -3.57 14.87
CA ARG A 251 -28.32 -2.44 14.77
C ARG A 251 -28.36 -1.70 16.09
N ILE A 252 -28.09 -0.40 16.05
CA ILE A 252 -28.03 0.45 17.25
C ILE A 252 -28.87 1.73 17.03
N PRO A 253 -29.35 2.38 18.11
CA PRO A 253 -29.87 3.74 18.03
C PRO A 253 -28.80 4.73 17.55
N LYS A 254 -29.18 5.76 16.78
CA LYS A 254 -28.26 6.77 16.24
C LYS A 254 -27.45 7.52 17.31
N GLU A 255 -27.95 7.59 18.55
CA GLU A 255 -27.27 8.26 19.67
C GLU A 255 -26.06 7.48 20.17
N LYS A 256 -26.03 6.16 19.97
CA LYS A 256 -24.89 5.31 20.35
C LYS A 256 -23.78 5.29 19.29
N LEU A 257 -24.03 5.82 18.10
CA LEU A 257 -23.05 5.85 17.04
C LEU A 257 -21.93 6.84 17.39
N GLU A 258 -20.68 6.39 17.35
CA GLU A 258 -19.52 7.21 17.70
C GLU A 258 -18.76 7.71 16.47
N PHE A 259 -18.69 6.91 15.41
CA PHE A 259 -17.95 7.25 14.20
C PHE A 259 -18.67 6.77 12.92
N ILE A 260 -18.33 7.40 11.80
CA ILE A 260 -18.72 6.96 10.46
C ILE A 260 -17.50 6.98 9.54
N TYR A 261 -17.42 6.01 8.62
CA TYR A 261 -16.41 6.03 7.56
C TYR A 261 -16.50 7.33 6.77
N SER A 262 -15.35 7.95 6.52
CA SER A 262 -15.29 9.25 5.85
C SER A 262 -15.60 9.19 4.35
N SER A 263 -15.29 8.08 3.69
CA SER A 263 -15.62 7.84 2.29
C SER A 263 -15.55 6.35 1.95
N PHE A 264 -16.30 5.95 0.92
CA PHE A 264 -16.16 4.61 0.33
C PHE A 264 -14.75 4.34 -0.22
N TYR A 265 -14.10 5.36 -0.81
CA TYR A 265 -12.78 5.18 -1.42
C TYR A 265 -11.70 4.80 -0.39
N HIS A 266 -11.88 5.13 0.89
CA HIS A 266 -10.92 4.79 1.94
C HIS A 266 -10.88 3.29 2.29
N LEU A 267 -11.86 2.51 1.83
CA LEU A 267 -11.86 1.05 1.97
C LEU A 267 -11.06 0.35 0.87
N ASN A 268 -10.64 1.08 -0.17
CA ASN A 268 -10.07 0.53 -1.38
C ASN A 268 -8.66 1.09 -1.63
N SER A 269 -7.84 0.31 -2.33
CA SER A 269 -6.56 0.78 -2.88
C SER A 269 -6.77 1.79 -4.00
N VAL A 270 -5.69 2.45 -4.41
CA VAL A 270 -5.67 3.32 -5.59
C VAL A 270 -6.14 2.62 -6.87
N THR A 271 -5.89 1.31 -7.04
CA THR A 271 -6.29 0.61 -8.27
C THR A 271 -7.75 0.19 -8.22
N SER A 272 -8.18 -0.48 -7.13
CA SER A 272 -9.55 -0.89 -6.91
C SER A 272 -10.52 0.27 -7.01
N ALA A 273 -10.13 1.43 -6.47
CA ALA A 273 -10.94 2.63 -6.48
C ALA A 273 -11.11 3.26 -7.88
N THR A 274 -10.26 2.95 -8.86
CA THR A 274 -10.43 3.41 -10.27
C THR A 274 -11.41 2.57 -11.07
N ILE A 275 -11.92 1.46 -10.52
CA ILE A 275 -12.80 0.57 -11.26
C ILE A 275 -14.26 1.02 -11.05
N PRO A 276 -14.96 1.45 -12.11
CA PRO A 276 -16.35 1.87 -12.00
C PRO A 276 -17.26 0.68 -11.67
N PHE A 277 -18.43 0.95 -11.09
CA PHE A 277 -19.40 -0.05 -10.67
C PHE A 277 -18.83 -1.12 -9.72
N PHE A 278 -17.84 -0.77 -8.88
CA PHE A 278 -17.17 -1.68 -7.95
C PHE A 278 -18.13 -2.65 -7.23
N HIS A 279 -19.25 -2.15 -6.69
CA HIS A 279 -20.24 -2.94 -5.96
C HIS A 279 -20.96 -4.05 -6.77
N HIS A 280 -20.88 -4.01 -8.09
CA HIS A 280 -21.53 -4.96 -8.99
C HIS A 280 -20.57 -6.04 -9.50
N ASN A 281 -19.29 -5.97 -9.12
CA ASN A 281 -18.26 -6.89 -9.57
C ASN A 281 -17.91 -7.93 -8.50
N ASP A 282 -17.62 -9.16 -8.91
CA ASP A 282 -17.07 -10.20 -8.04
C ASP A 282 -15.65 -9.84 -7.60
N ALA A 283 -15.32 -10.06 -6.33
CA ALA A 283 -14.00 -9.84 -5.75
C ALA A 283 -12.87 -10.54 -6.53
N THR A 284 -13.10 -11.74 -7.07
CA THR A 284 -12.09 -12.47 -7.87
C THR A 284 -11.79 -11.77 -9.20
N ARG A 285 -12.81 -11.24 -9.88
CA ARG A 285 -12.64 -10.47 -11.13
C ARG A 285 -12.05 -9.10 -10.85
N MET A 286 -12.41 -8.49 -9.73
CA MET A 286 -11.81 -7.26 -9.24
C MET A 286 -10.31 -7.41 -8.97
N LEU A 287 -9.91 -8.52 -8.33
CA LEU A 287 -8.50 -8.88 -8.11
C LEU A 287 -7.74 -8.97 -9.44
N MET A 288 -8.32 -9.63 -10.45
CA MET A 288 -7.70 -9.71 -11.78
C MET A 288 -7.61 -8.32 -12.43
N ALA A 289 -8.67 -7.52 -12.36
CA ALA A 289 -8.74 -6.20 -12.97
C ALA A 289 -7.69 -5.24 -12.39
N THR A 290 -7.53 -5.20 -11.07
CA THR A 290 -6.50 -4.36 -10.40
C THR A 290 -5.09 -4.75 -10.84
N ASN A 291 -4.82 -6.05 -10.97
CA ASN A 291 -3.55 -6.56 -11.48
C ASN A 291 -3.33 -6.22 -12.96
N MET A 292 -4.38 -6.29 -13.80
CA MET A 292 -4.31 -5.96 -15.23
C MET A 292 -4.12 -4.46 -15.48
N GLN A 293 -4.77 -3.59 -14.70
CA GLN A 293 -4.59 -2.13 -14.80
C GLN A 293 -3.13 -1.71 -14.60
N ARG A 294 -2.39 -2.36 -13.68
CA ARG A 294 -0.95 -2.11 -13.47
C ARG A 294 -0.04 -2.64 -14.59
N GLN A 295 -0.57 -3.47 -15.48
CA GLN A 295 0.15 -4.02 -16.63
C GLN A 295 -0.16 -3.26 -17.92
N ALA A 296 -1.18 -2.40 -17.92
CA ALA A 296 -1.52 -1.57 -19.08
C ALA A 296 -0.32 -0.73 -19.50
N VAL A 297 -0.01 -0.74 -20.79
CA VAL A 297 1.06 0.07 -21.39
C VAL A 297 0.46 1.37 -21.89
N THR A 298 1.19 2.47 -21.75
CA THR A 298 0.74 3.77 -22.24
C THR A 298 0.65 3.79 -23.76
N LEU A 299 -0.44 4.39 -24.28
CA LEU A 299 -0.70 4.51 -25.71
C LEU A 299 -0.04 5.77 -26.28
N LEU A 300 0.16 5.82 -27.59
CA LEU A 300 0.64 7.02 -28.28
C LEU A 300 -0.36 8.18 -28.12
N LYS A 301 -1.66 7.86 -28.20
CA LYS A 301 -2.77 8.78 -27.98
C LYS A 301 -3.73 8.11 -27.00
N SER A 302 -3.77 8.61 -25.77
CA SER A 302 -4.73 8.18 -24.76
C SER A 302 -5.99 9.05 -24.81
N GLN A 303 -7.09 8.51 -24.31
CA GLN A 303 -8.37 9.19 -24.15
C GLN A 303 -8.84 9.07 -22.71
N GLU A 304 -9.50 10.10 -22.23
CA GLU A 304 -10.15 10.12 -20.93
C GLU A 304 -11.22 9.03 -20.86
N PRO A 305 -11.33 8.32 -19.74
CA PRO A 305 -12.36 7.29 -19.59
C PRO A 305 -13.76 7.93 -19.62
N LEU A 306 -14.63 7.49 -20.53
CA LEU A 306 -16.01 7.98 -20.58
C LEU A 306 -16.83 7.58 -19.35
N VAL A 307 -16.43 6.48 -18.68
CA VAL A 307 -17.01 6.02 -17.43
C VAL A 307 -15.88 5.91 -16.42
N ALA A 308 -15.82 6.88 -15.52
CA ALA A 308 -14.77 7.04 -14.52
C ALA A 308 -15.33 6.86 -13.10
N SER A 309 -14.45 6.60 -12.13
CA SER A 309 -14.85 6.58 -10.72
C SER A 309 -14.74 7.96 -10.04
N GLY A 310 -14.06 8.91 -10.66
CA GLY A 310 -13.90 10.30 -10.21
C GLY A 310 -12.63 10.57 -9.41
N ILE A 311 -11.75 9.57 -9.22
CA ILE A 311 -10.47 9.74 -8.53
C ILE A 311 -9.29 9.99 -9.49
N GLU A 312 -9.50 9.82 -10.79
CA GLU A 312 -8.48 9.84 -11.84
C GLU A 312 -7.73 11.16 -11.89
N ALA A 313 -8.43 12.29 -11.78
CA ALA A 313 -7.81 13.61 -11.68
C ALA A 313 -6.97 13.76 -10.41
N GLY A 314 -7.45 13.23 -9.28
CA GLY A 314 -6.72 13.21 -8.02
C GLY A 314 -5.45 12.35 -8.07
N LEU A 315 -5.52 11.19 -8.74
CA LEU A 315 -4.38 10.31 -8.96
C LEU A 315 -3.35 10.91 -9.91
N LEU A 316 -3.81 11.55 -11.00
CA LEU A 316 -2.93 12.23 -11.93
C LEU A 316 -2.22 13.40 -11.26
N ASN A 317 -2.95 14.21 -10.49
CA ASN A 317 -2.35 15.28 -9.72
C ASN A 317 -1.32 14.70 -8.73
N ASN A 318 -1.59 13.60 -8.03
CA ASN A 318 -0.62 12.99 -7.11
C ASN A 318 0.42 12.09 -7.81
N SER A 319 0.47 12.07 -9.15
CA SER A 319 1.43 11.27 -9.89
C SER A 319 2.83 11.87 -9.80
N PRO A 320 3.87 11.05 -9.54
CA PRO A 320 5.25 11.53 -9.57
C PRO A 320 5.75 11.89 -10.98
N LEU A 321 4.99 11.51 -12.01
CA LEU A 321 5.34 11.80 -13.41
C LEU A 321 4.74 13.14 -13.89
N ALA A 322 3.80 13.73 -13.15
CA ALA A 322 3.16 14.99 -13.52
C ALA A 322 4.06 16.19 -13.19
N VAL A 323 4.21 17.11 -14.14
CA VAL A 323 4.96 18.36 -13.92
C VAL A 323 4.00 19.41 -13.37
N LYS A 324 4.36 20.03 -12.24
CA LYS A 324 3.53 21.04 -11.56
C LYS A 324 4.26 22.35 -11.38
N ALA A 325 3.50 23.44 -11.30
CA ALA A 325 4.01 24.74 -10.92
C ALA A 325 4.43 24.76 -9.44
N GLU A 326 5.71 24.97 -9.18
CA GLU A 326 6.24 25.11 -7.81
C GLU A 326 5.73 26.38 -7.13
N GLU A 327 5.56 27.47 -7.90
CA GLU A 327 5.12 28.77 -7.41
C GLU A 327 4.06 29.40 -8.31
N LYS A 328 3.35 30.41 -7.78
CA LYS A 328 2.40 31.22 -8.57
C LYS A 328 3.20 32.08 -9.55
N GLY A 329 2.74 32.17 -10.78
CA GLY A 329 3.41 32.97 -11.80
C GLY A 329 2.52 33.23 -13.02
N VAL A 330 3.06 33.93 -13.98
CA VAL A 330 2.50 34.02 -15.33
C VAL A 330 3.43 33.21 -16.23
N VAL A 331 2.86 32.46 -17.16
CA VAL A 331 3.67 31.69 -18.09
C VAL A 331 4.30 32.66 -19.07
N GLU A 332 5.62 32.81 -19.02
CA GLU A 332 6.36 33.69 -19.93
C GLU A 332 6.35 33.14 -21.37
N TYR A 333 6.34 31.81 -21.51
CA TYR A 333 6.29 31.13 -22.79
C TYR A 333 5.61 29.76 -22.66
N ALA A 334 4.35 29.69 -23.10
CA ALA A 334 3.60 28.48 -23.42
C ALA A 334 2.44 28.88 -24.33
N ASP A 335 1.71 27.91 -24.88
CA ASP A 335 0.48 28.15 -25.64
C ASP A 335 -0.71 28.58 -24.73
N SER A 336 -0.44 29.07 -23.51
CA SER A 336 -1.43 29.31 -22.44
C SER A 336 -1.08 30.55 -21.60
N ASP A 337 -2.07 31.37 -21.23
CA ASP A 337 -1.86 32.73 -20.69
C ASP A 337 -1.69 32.88 -19.15
N LYS A 338 -2.08 31.91 -18.30
CA LYS A 338 -2.02 32.07 -16.82
C LYS A 338 -1.90 30.73 -16.06
N ILE A 339 -1.12 30.71 -14.95
CA ILE A 339 -0.96 29.55 -14.05
C ILE A 339 -1.17 29.87 -12.57
N GLU A 340 -1.60 28.87 -11.81
CA GLU A 340 -1.68 28.89 -10.34
C GLU A 340 -0.66 27.93 -9.69
N LYS A 341 -0.29 28.18 -8.43
CA LYS A 341 0.63 27.30 -7.68
C LYS A 341 0.02 25.91 -7.53
N GLY A 342 0.79 24.87 -7.86
CA GLY A 342 0.33 23.49 -7.85
C GLY A 342 -0.50 23.08 -9.07
N GLN A 343 -0.75 23.99 -10.02
CA GLN A 343 -1.39 23.64 -11.29
C GLN A 343 -0.49 22.71 -12.09
N MET A 344 -1.10 21.71 -12.70
CA MET A 344 -0.44 20.79 -13.61
C MET A 344 -0.06 21.52 -14.90
N LEU A 345 1.22 21.49 -15.25
CA LEU A 345 1.79 22.21 -16.39
C LEU A 345 1.91 21.32 -17.63
N ALA A 346 2.31 20.07 -17.43
CA ALA A 346 2.46 19.10 -18.50
C ALA A 346 2.25 17.69 -17.98
N CYS A 347 1.66 16.85 -18.82
CA CYS A 347 1.51 15.43 -18.60
C CYS A 347 2.12 14.65 -19.74
N GLY A 348 2.51 13.41 -19.45
CA GLY A 348 2.84 12.46 -20.51
C GLY A 348 1.59 11.95 -21.24
N ASN A 349 1.81 10.97 -22.12
CA ASN A 349 0.80 10.28 -22.91
C ASN A 349 -0.19 9.40 -22.10
N TYR A 350 -0.20 9.51 -20.78
CA TYR A 350 -1.06 8.79 -19.83
C TYR A 350 -2.11 9.71 -19.20
N ALA A 351 -2.31 10.91 -19.76
CA ALA A 351 -3.30 11.86 -19.30
C ALA A 351 -3.99 12.53 -20.49
N ASN A 352 -5.28 12.75 -20.35
CA ASN A 352 -6.05 13.58 -21.25
C ASN A 352 -7.04 14.43 -20.45
N ASN A 353 -7.28 15.68 -20.85
CA ASN A 353 -8.22 16.60 -20.19
C ASN A 353 -8.07 16.72 -18.65
N GLY A 354 -6.85 16.53 -18.13
CA GLY A 354 -6.59 16.61 -16.68
C GLY A 354 -6.93 15.33 -15.89
N GLU A 355 -7.23 14.23 -16.58
CA GLU A 355 -7.54 12.93 -15.98
C GLU A 355 -6.53 11.85 -16.38
N LEU A 356 -6.28 10.92 -15.45
CA LEU A 356 -5.45 9.74 -15.72
C LEU A 356 -6.11 8.86 -16.78
N SER A 357 -5.40 8.63 -17.89
CA SER A 357 -5.90 7.96 -19.08
C SER A 357 -4.95 6.81 -19.47
N LEU A 358 -5.29 5.60 -19.05
CA LEU A 358 -4.46 4.41 -19.29
C LEU A 358 -4.76 3.70 -20.62
N GLY A 359 -5.86 4.04 -21.28
CA GLY A 359 -6.35 3.37 -22.49
C GLY A 359 -7.24 4.27 -23.34
N ASN A 360 -8.02 3.64 -24.23
CA ASN A 360 -8.94 4.32 -25.14
C ASN A 360 -10.36 3.73 -25.06
N ASN A 361 -11.36 4.56 -25.32
CA ASN A 361 -12.75 4.13 -25.34
C ASN A 361 -13.08 3.44 -26.67
N LEU A 362 -13.59 2.22 -26.62
CA LEU A 362 -13.94 1.44 -27.80
C LEU A 362 -15.45 1.18 -27.83
N ARG A 363 -16.03 1.17 -29.05
CA ARG A 363 -17.40 0.70 -29.25
C ARG A 363 -17.39 -0.82 -29.27
N VAL A 364 -17.99 -1.43 -28.26
CA VAL A 364 -18.05 -2.89 -28.08
C VAL A 364 -19.49 -3.38 -28.30
N GLY A 365 -19.62 -4.53 -28.97
CA GLY A 365 -20.89 -5.24 -29.11
C GLY A 365 -20.77 -6.65 -28.53
N PHE A 366 -21.78 -7.07 -27.77
CA PHE A 366 -21.83 -8.39 -27.14
C PHE A 366 -22.71 -9.32 -27.97
N PHE A 367 -22.10 -10.14 -28.84
CA PHE A 367 -22.77 -11.16 -29.65
C PHE A 367 -21.75 -12.20 -30.13
N CYS A 368 -22.21 -13.39 -30.52
CA CYS A 368 -21.33 -14.40 -31.13
C CYS A 368 -21.00 -14.00 -32.57
N PHE A 369 -19.71 -13.97 -32.92
CA PHE A 369 -19.24 -13.58 -34.25
C PHE A 369 -18.41 -14.70 -34.85
N ASP A 370 -19.06 -15.56 -35.64
CA ASP A 370 -18.45 -16.67 -36.40
C ASP A 370 -17.45 -17.55 -35.62
N GLY A 371 -17.61 -17.63 -34.29
CA GLY A 371 -16.69 -18.35 -33.40
C GLY A 371 -15.34 -17.66 -33.17
N TYR A 372 -15.07 -16.49 -33.75
CA TYR A 372 -13.83 -15.73 -33.49
C TYR A 372 -13.71 -15.25 -32.05
N ASN A 373 -14.85 -15.07 -31.38
CA ASN A 373 -14.92 -14.77 -29.95
C ASN A 373 -15.29 -15.99 -29.09
N TYR A 374 -14.89 -17.19 -29.51
CA TYR A 374 -15.00 -18.39 -28.69
C TYR A 374 -14.08 -18.28 -27.45
N GLU A 375 -14.55 -18.78 -26.30
CA GLU A 375 -13.93 -18.59 -24.98
C GLU A 375 -13.69 -17.10 -24.65
N ASP A 376 -12.44 -16.68 -24.52
CA ASP A 376 -12.02 -15.31 -24.23
C ASP A 376 -11.38 -14.63 -25.47
N GLY A 377 -11.71 -15.12 -26.67
CA GLY A 377 -11.28 -14.51 -27.93
C GLY A 377 -11.94 -13.17 -28.21
N PHE A 378 -11.22 -12.25 -28.83
CA PHE A 378 -11.75 -10.95 -29.27
C PHE A 378 -11.64 -10.81 -30.79
N ALA A 379 -12.74 -10.42 -31.42
CA ALA A 379 -12.75 -9.94 -32.80
C ALA A 379 -12.62 -8.41 -32.78
N ILE A 380 -11.56 -7.88 -33.39
CA ILE A 380 -11.30 -6.45 -33.45
C ILE A 380 -11.44 -5.92 -34.87
N SER A 381 -11.92 -4.69 -35.01
CA SER A 381 -12.00 -4.03 -36.32
C SER A 381 -10.61 -3.61 -36.79
N GLU A 382 -10.31 -3.85 -38.07
CA GLU A 382 -9.09 -3.37 -38.74
C GLU A 382 -8.90 -1.84 -38.62
N ARG A 383 -10.00 -1.10 -38.41
CA ARG A 383 -9.99 0.33 -38.14
C ARG A 383 -9.07 0.71 -36.98
N LEU A 384 -9.00 -0.11 -35.93
CA LEU A 384 -8.14 0.16 -34.76
C LEU A 384 -6.65 0.22 -35.13
N VAL A 385 -6.24 -0.55 -36.14
CA VAL A 385 -4.87 -0.57 -36.65
C VAL A 385 -4.64 0.60 -37.61
N LYS A 386 -5.59 0.85 -38.54
CA LYS A 386 -5.47 1.93 -39.53
C LYS A 386 -5.42 3.33 -38.90
N GLU A 387 -6.08 3.52 -37.77
CA GLU A 387 -6.15 4.81 -37.05
C GLU A 387 -5.13 4.91 -35.89
N ASP A 388 -4.25 3.92 -35.72
CA ASP A 388 -3.25 3.88 -34.63
C ASP A 388 -3.85 4.04 -33.22
N ILE A 389 -5.07 3.53 -33.00
CA ILE A 389 -5.81 3.76 -31.74
C ILE A 389 -5.14 3.05 -30.56
N LEU A 390 -4.55 1.87 -30.76
CA LEU A 390 -3.91 1.07 -29.70
C LEU A 390 -2.39 0.96 -29.89
N THR A 391 -1.78 1.91 -30.59
CA THR A 391 -0.34 1.92 -30.86
C THR A 391 0.44 2.47 -29.65
N SER A 392 1.54 1.81 -29.26
CA SER A 392 2.42 2.20 -28.13
C SER A 392 3.88 2.35 -28.58
N PHE A 393 4.67 3.10 -27.80
CA PHE A 393 6.11 3.29 -28.05
C PHE A 393 6.95 2.52 -27.04
N PHE A 394 7.95 1.77 -27.51
CA PHE A 394 8.87 1.02 -26.67
C PHE A 394 10.30 1.49 -26.90
N VAL A 395 11.01 1.81 -25.82
CA VAL A 395 12.42 2.18 -25.85
C VAL A 395 13.25 1.02 -25.33
N LYS A 396 14.22 0.56 -26.13
CA LYS A 396 15.18 -0.47 -25.73
C LYS A 396 16.58 0.10 -25.65
N LYS A 397 17.23 -0.06 -24.51
CA LYS A 397 18.62 0.34 -24.32
C LYS A 397 19.55 -0.85 -24.57
N HIS A 398 20.52 -0.66 -25.45
CA HIS A 398 21.61 -1.59 -25.69
C HIS A 398 22.91 -0.95 -25.23
N THR A 399 23.76 -1.73 -24.55
CA THR A 399 25.06 -1.27 -24.06
C THR A 399 26.12 -2.25 -24.53
N ILE A 400 27.21 -1.73 -25.10
CA ILE A 400 28.43 -2.48 -25.40
C ILE A 400 29.59 -1.82 -24.67
N THR A 401 30.46 -2.63 -24.09
CA THR A 401 31.64 -2.15 -23.36
C THR A 401 32.89 -2.62 -24.07
N ARG A 402 33.85 -1.70 -24.20
CA ARG A 402 35.18 -2.00 -24.69
C ARG A 402 36.02 -2.60 -23.57
N HIS A 403 36.73 -3.68 -23.85
CA HIS A 403 37.70 -4.26 -22.92
C HIS A 403 39.14 -4.03 -23.36
N ASN A 404 40.03 -3.88 -22.36
CA ASN A 404 41.46 -3.95 -22.59
C ASN A 404 41.88 -5.41 -22.50
N THR A 405 42.28 -5.98 -23.63
CA THR A 405 42.75 -7.36 -23.70
C THR A 405 44.27 -7.41 -23.56
N LYS A 406 44.83 -8.60 -23.32
CA LYS A 406 46.29 -8.82 -23.35
C LYS A 406 46.93 -8.48 -24.70
N TYR A 407 46.14 -8.50 -25.77
CA TYR A 407 46.59 -8.26 -27.15
C TYR A 407 46.38 -6.80 -27.60
N GLY A 408 45.86 -5.95 -26.71
CA GLY A 408 45.59 -4.53 -26.99
C GLY A 408 44.18 -4.11 -26.58
N PRO A 409 43.92 -2.79 -26.54
CA PRO A 409 42.57 -2.28 -26.35
C PRO A 409 41.72 -2.62 -27.57
N GLU A 410 40.49 -3.08 -27.34
CA GLU A 410 39.49 -3.17 -28.42
C GLU A 410 39.24 -1.76 -29.01
N ILE A 411 38.71 -1.68 -30.23
CA ILE A 411 38.35 -0.38 -30.82
C ILE A 411 37.00 -0.51 -31.51
N PHE A 412 36.15 0.49 -31.36
CA PHE A 412 35.00 0.65 -32.24
C PHE A 412 35.50 1.20 -33.56
N THR A 413 35.17 0.52 -34.64
CA THR A 413 35.59 0.87 -35.99
C THR A 413 34.50 0.48 -36.96
N PRO A 414 34.24 1.29 -38.00
CA PRO A 414 33.29 0.92 -39.05
C PRO A 414 33.83 -0.19 -39.97
N SER A 415 35.11 -0.57 -39.85
CA SER A 415 35.74 -1.58 -40.71
C SER A 415 35.60 -2.99 -40.15
N PHE A 416 35.07 -3.91 -40.97
CA PHE A 416 34.83 -5.30 -40.59
C PHE A 416 35.82 -6.25 -41.29
N PRO A 417 36.58 -7.08 -40.54
CA PRO A 417 37.69 -7.88 -41.09
C PRO A 417 37.29 -8.98 -42.09
N ARG A 418 36.00 -9.33 -42.21
CA ARG A 418 35.49 -10.30 -43.21
C ARG A 418 34.57 -9.69 -44.27
N ASN A 419 34.20 -8.42 -44.14
CA ASN A 419 33.13 -7.79 -44.93
C ASN A 419 33.54 -6.41 -45.48
N GLU A 420 34.79 -6.23 -45.92
CA GLU A 420 35.32 -4.93 -46.37
C GLU A 420 34.51 -4.27 -47.50
N LYS A 421 33.76 -5.05 -48.29
CA LYS A 421 32.89 -4.52 -49.37
C LYS A 421 31.47 -4.18 -48.95
N LYS A 422 31.05 -4.51 -47.72
CA LYS A 422 29.67 -4.29 -47.25
C LYS A 422 29.62 -2.95 -46.50
N GLN A 423 29.09 -1.93 -47.16
CA GLN A 423 28.88 -0.62 -46.52
C GLN A 423 27.65 -0.67 -45.61
N PHE A 424 27.79 -0.14 -44.40
CA PHE A 424 26.70 0.02 -43.44
C PHE A 424 26.30 1.51 -43.40
N PRO A 425 25.29 1.94 -44.17
CA PRO A 425 24.98 3.35 -44.34
C PRO A 425 24.49 4.03 -43.06
N HIS A 426 23.94 3.24 -42.13
CA HIS A 426 23.47 3.71 -40.83
C HIS A 426 24.60 3.93 -39.82
N LEU A 427 25.82 3.45 -40.04
CA LEU A 427 26.96 3.68 -39.16
C LEU A 427 27.70 4.99 -39.50
N ASP A 428 28.21 5.65 -38.47
CA ASP A 428 29.06 6.83 -38.57
C ASP A 428 30.55 6.45 -38.75
N LYS A 429 31.41 7.46 -38.78
CA LYS A 429 32.87 7.29 -38.93
C LYS A 429 33.54 6.52 -37.79
N ASN A 430 32.88 6.40 -36.63
CA ASN A 430 33.37 5.69 -35.45
C ASN A 430 32.80 4.26 -35.37
N GLY A 431 31.96 3.85 -36.33
CA GLY A 431 31.27 2.55 -36.31
C GLY A 431 29.98 2.56 -35.48
N ILE A 432 29.44 3.73 -35.11
CA ILE A 432 28.25 3.85 -34.27
C ILE A 432 27.03 4.23 -35.13
N ALA A 433 25.87 3.61 -34.87
CA ALA A 433 24.64 3.94 -35.57
C ALA A 433 24.24 5.41 -35.38
N LYS A 434 23.95 6.10 -36.49
CA LYS A 434 23.52 7.50 -36.51
C LYS A 434 22.11 7.62 -35.94
N ILE A 435 21.88 8.64 -35.12
CA ILE A 435 20.56 8.98 -34.58
C ILE A 435 19.57 9.20 -35.74
N GLY A 436 18.39 8.60 -35.65
CA GLY A 436 17.35 8.65 -36.69
C GLY A 436 17.44 7.55 -37.75
N SER A 437 18.46 6.70 -37.71
CA SER A 437 18.56 5.55 -38.62
C SER A 437 17.47 4.50 -38.33
N ARG A 438 16.83 3.99 -39.38
CA ARG A 438 15.93 2.83 -39.29
C ARG A 438 16.74 1.56 -39.40
N VAL A 439 16.60 0.67 -38.41
CA VAL A 439 17.32 -0.60 -38.32
C VAL A 439 16.33 -1.76 -38.16
N LYS A 440 16.71 -2.94 -38.61
CA LYS A 440 15.97 -4.20 -38.50
C LYS A 440 16.70 -5.16 -37.55
N GLY A 441 16.05 -6.29 -37.25
CA GLY A 441 16.70 -7.37 -36.50
C GLY A 441 17.97 -7.83 -37.19
N ASN A 442 19.04 -7.99 -36.41
CA ASN A 442 20.42 -8.32 -36.84
C ASN A 442 21.23 -7.20 -37.49
N ASP A 443 20.70 -5.98 -37.59
CA ASP A 443 21.54 -4.84 -37.98
C ASP A 443 22.53 -4.48 -36.86
N ILE A 444 23.76 -4.18 -37.26
CA ILE A 444 24.85 -3.82 -36.33
C ILE A 444 24.66 -2.39 -35.86
N LEU A 445 24.70 -2.15 -34.56
CA LEU A 445 24.55 -0.81 -33.97
C LEU A 445 25.88 -0.15 -33.60
N VAL A 446 26.87 -0.96 -33.21
CA VAL A 446 28.23 -0.56 -32.80
C VAL A 446 29.21 -1.64 -33.19
#